data_AF-A0A661VRP5-F1
#
_entry.id   AF-A0A661VRP5-F1
#
_cell.length_a   1.000
_cell.length_b   1.000
_cell.length_c   1.000
_cell.angle_alpha   90.00
_cell.angle_beta   90.00
_cell.angle_gamma   90.00
#
_symmetry.space_group_name_H-M   'P 1'
#
loop_
_entity.id
_entity.type
_entity.pdbx_description
1 polymer ?
#
loop_
_entity_poly.entity_id
_entity_poly.type
_entity_poly.pdbx_seq_one_letter_code
_entity_poly.pdbx_strand_id
1 'polypeptide(L)'
;MIVTEEFELSYIRRKIMDYIIRELYQVQNYWEYRHRQMISIGIDVEYETKVSTTPNSITWCLKIIIPEELIKDLHERARRRQLHLPQRSPRIRRREREGELILASGYKEIEATESSKGEAEEHGEGDTDLGAERALPKTSEDREEVSGNDARLNS
;
A
#
# COMPACT_ATOMS: atom_id res chain seq x y z
N MET A 1 10.87 14.95 -38.67
CA MET A 1 9.72 14.76 -37.76
C MET A 1 10.10 14.16 -36.39
N ILE A 2 11.39 14.01 -36.07
CA ILE A 2 11.85 13.36 -34.81
C ILE A 2 12.00 14.38 -33.65
N VAL A 3 12.24 15.66 -33.97
CA VAL A 3 12.49 16.74 -32.99
C VAL A 3 11.26 17.05 -32.12
N THR A 4 10.05 16.80 -32.63
CA THR A 4 8.80 17.11 -31.93
C THR A 4 8.50 16.11 -30.81
N GLU A 5 8.75 14.82 -31.03
CA GLU A 5 8.46 13.77 -30.04
C GLU A 5 9.42 13.86 -28.83
N GLU A 6 10.71 14.08 -29.07
CA GLU A 6 11.69 14.25 -27.99
C GLU A 6 11.41 15.49 -27.14
N PHE A 7 10.98 16.59 -27.78
CA PHE A 7 10.56 17.80 -27.09
C PHE A 7 9.28 17.58 -26.25
N GLU A 8 8.27 16.91 -26.80
CA GLU A 8 7.03 16.58 -26.10
C GLU A 8 7.28 15.70 -24.87
N LEU A 9 8.12 14.67 -25.00
CA LEU A 9 8.51 13.80 -23.90
C LEU A 9 9.26 14.56 -22.80
N SER A 10 10.18 15.45 -23.19
CA SER A 10 10.91 16.31 -22.24
C SER A 10 9.96 17.25 -21.48
N TYR A 11 8.99 17.85 -22.19
CA TYR A 11 7.99 18.73 -21.61
C TYR A 11 7.07 18.00 -20.60
N ILE A 12 6.57 16.82 -20.98
CA ILE A 12 5.74 15.98 -20.09
C ILE A 12 6.56 15.55 -18.86
N ARG A 13 7.81 15.13 -19.05
CA ARG A 13 8.70 14.77 -17.93
C ARG A 13 8.83 15.92 -16.94
N ARG A 14 9.09 17.13 -17.43
CA ARG A 14 9.18 18.32 -16.57
C ARG A 14 7.89 18.60 -15.83
N LYS A 15 6.73 18.52 -16.49
CA LYS A 15 5.42 18.68 -15.83
C LYS A 15 5.19 17.70 -14.70
N ILE A 16 5.53 16.43 -14.90
CA ILE A 16 5.40 15.39 -13.87
C ILE A 16 6.34 15.69 -12.70
N MET A 17 7.59 16.06 -12.99
CA MET A 17 8.57 16.40 -11.95
C MET A 17 8.11 17.61 -11.13
N ASP A 18 7.62 18.66 -11.77
CA ASP A 18 7.08 19.86 -11.11
C ASP A 18 5.87 19.52 -10.22
N TYR A 19 4.98 18.65 -10.70
CA TYR A 19 3.86 18.15 -9.91
C TYR A 19 4.33 17.41 -8.65
N ILE A 20 5.27 16.47 -8.79
CA ILE A 20 5.79 15.69 -7.65
C ILE A 20 6.47 16.61 -6.64
N ILE A 21 7.28 17.57 -7.09
CA ILE A 21 7.93 18.56 -6.22
C ILE A 21 6.88 19.34 -5.42
N ARG A 22 5.79 19.77 -6.07
CA ARG A 22 4.69 20.47 -5.39
C ARG A 22 4.03 19.61 -4.31
N GLU A 23 3.80 18.33 -4.56
CA GLU A 23 3.25 17.41 -3.55
C GLU A 23 4.23 17.18 -2.39
N LEU A 24 5.54 17.07 -2.67
CA LEU A 24 6.56 16.96 -1.63
C LEU A 24 6.61 18.19 -0.72
N TYR A 25 6.40 19.40 -1.26
CA TYR A 25 6.27 20.60 -0.43
C TYR A 25 5.04 20.55 0.50
N GLN A 26 3.93 19.96 0.07
CA GLN A 26 2.77 19.77 0.95
C GLN A 26 3.12 18.82 2.11
N VAL A 27 3.84 17.74 1.83
CA VAL A 27 4.33 16.81 2.85
C VAL A 27 5.28 17.51 3.82
N GLN A 28 6.22 18.30 3.32
CA GLN A 28 7.14 19.08 4.16
C GLN A 28 6.38 20.08 5.05
N ASN A 29 5.44 20.84 4.50
CA ASN A 29 4.63 21.79 5.28
C ASN A 29 3.80 21.08 6.36
N TYR A 30 3.27 19.90 6.05
CA TYR A 30 2.57 19.08 7.02
C TYR A 30 3.51 18.58 8.12
N TRP A 31 4.71 18.13 7.77
CA TRP A 31 5.74 17.76 8.73
C TRP A 31 6.08 18.92 9.67
N GLU A 32 6.34 20.12 9.15
CA GLU A 32 6.64 21.31 9.95
C GLU A 32 5.49 21.66 10.91
N TYR A 33 4.24 21.55 10.47
CA TYR A 33 3.08 21.69 11.34
C TYR A 33 3.09 20.66 12.49
N ARG A 34 3.36 19.39 12.18
CA ARG A 34 3.43 18.32 13.18
C ARG A 34 4.62 18.50 14.12
N HIS A 35 5.76 18.97 13.62
CA HIS A 35 6.94 19.30 14.42
C HIS A 35 6.63 20.39 15.46
N ARG A 36 5.97 21.49 15.05
CA ARG A 36 5.50 22.51 16.00
C ARG A 36 4.57 21.95 17.07
N GLN A 37 3.70 21.00 16.71
CA GLN A 37 2.85 20.33 17.70
C GLN A 37 3.65 19.46 18.67
N MET A 38 4.68 18.76 18.20
CA MET A 38 5.58 17.99 19.07
C MET A 38 6.32 18.90 20.06
N ILE A 39 6.84 20.04 19.59
CA ILE A 39 7.46 21.04 20.47
C ILE A 39 6.47 21.51 21.55
N SER A 40 5.20 21.75 21.20
CA SER A 40 4.19 22.22 22.16
C SER A 40 3.90 21.25 23.31
N ILE A 41 4.17 19.95 23.12
CA ILE A 41 4.07 18.91 24.16
C ILE A 41 5.44 18.55 24.77
N GLY A 42 6.48 19.32 24.44
CA GLY A 42 7.82 19.19 24.98
C GLY A 42 8.66 18.08 24.34
N ILE A 43 8.37 17.72 23.08
CA ILE A 43 9.17 16.82 22.25
C ILE A 43 9.88 17.67 21.20
N ASP A 44 11.09 18.12 21.52
CA ASP A 44 11.90 18.95 20.62
C ASP A 44 12.93 18.09 19.89
N VAL A 45 12.58 17.65 18.69
CA VAL A 45 13.45 16.82 17.85
C VAL A 45 14.12 17.67 16.78
N GLU A 46 15.38 17.36 16.51
CA GLU A 46 16.09 17.92 15.37
C GLU A 46 15.67 17.17 14.10
N TYR A 47 15.61 17.87 12.97
CA TYR A 47 15.37 17.22 11.69
C TYR A 47 16.07 17.93 10.53
N GLU A 48 16.38 17.16 9.50
CA GLU A 48 16.97 17.63 8.25
C GLU A 48 16.12 17.12 7.10
N THR A 49 15.74 18.01 6.18
CA THR A 49 15.03 17.65 4.95
C THR A 49 15.93 17.93 3.76
N LYS A 50 16.08 16.96 2.87
CA LYS A 50 16.86 17.09 1.64
C LYS A 50 16.03 16.68 0.44
N VAL A 51 15.97 17.58 -0.55
CA VAL A 51 15.37 17.30 -1.86
C VAL A 51 16.48 17.35 -2.90
N SER A 52 16.60 16.29 -3.70
CA SER A 52 17.52 16.26 -4.83
C SER A 52 16.80 15.82 -6.08
N THR A 53 17.02 16.54 -7.17
CA THR A 53 16.43 16.26 -8.48
C THR A 53 17.51 15.83 -9.44
N THR A 54 17.31 14.71 -10.11
CA THR A 54 18.06 14.32 -11.31
C THR A 54 17.15 14.45 -12.54
N PRO A 55 17.66 14.34 -13.78
CA PRO A 55 16.82 14.41 -14.98
C PRO A 55 15.65 13.41 -14.98
N ASN A 56 15.78 12.28 -14.27
CA ASN A 56 14.81 11.18 -14.31
C ASN A 56 14.26 10.79 -12.93
N SER A 57 14.66 11.45 -11.84
CA SER A 57 14.23 11.07 -10.49
C SER A 57 14.20 12.26 -9.53
N ILE A 58 13.31 12.15 -8.53
CA ILE A 58 13.26 13.06 -7.39
C ILE A 58 13.46 12.21 -6.14
N THR A 59 14.42 12.61 -5.32
CA THR A 59 14.66 12.00 -4.01
C THR A 59 14.30 13.01 -2.95
N TRP A 60 13.47 12.59 -2.00
CA TRP A 60 13.13 13.36 -0.80
C TRP A 60 13.50 12.54 0.43
N CYS A 61 14.28 13.13 1.33
CA CYS A 61 14.70 12.50 2.57
C CYS A 61 14.31 13.39 3.75
N LEU A 62 13.67 12.81 4.75
CA LEU A 62 13.47 13.40 6.06
C LEU A 62 14.26 12.58 7.09
N LYS A 63 15.26 13.21 7.71
CA LYS A 63 16.06 12.64 8.78
C LYS A 63 15.60 13.27 10.10
N ILE A 64 15.18 12.45 11.05
CA ILE A 64 14.78 12.89 12.39
C ILE A 64 15.84 12.43 13.37
N ILE A 65 16.32 13.34 14.21
CA ILE A 65 17.36 13.08 15.20
C ILE A 65 16.73 13.31 16.57
N ILE A 66 16.79 12.29 17.41
CA ILE A 66 16.25 12.30 18.77
C ILE A 66 17.44 12.18 19.73
N PRO A 67 17.82 13.25 20.44
CA PRO A 67 18.88 13.19 21.43
C PRO A 67 18.52 12.21 22.56
N GLU A 68 19.50 11.46 23.05
CA GLU A 68 19.30 10.51 24.16
C GLU A 68 18.82 11.22 25.45
N GLU A 69 19.27 12.46 25.67
CA GLU A 69 18.84 13.30 26.79
C GLU A 69 17.33 13.58 26.75
N LEU A 70 16.79 13.85 25.56
CA LEU A 70 15.35 14.05 25.38
C LEU A 70 14.57 12.77 25.75
N ILE A 71 15.09 11.59 25.40
CA ILE A 71 14.44 10.31 25.74
C ILE A 71 14.39 10.14 27.26
N LYS A 72 15.47 10.45 27.98
CA LYS A 72 15.52 10.39 29.44
C LYS A 72 14.53 11.36 30.09
N ASP A 73 14.46 12.59 29.60
CA ASP A 73 13.51 13.59 30.09
C ASP A 73 12.06 13.16 29.87
N LEU A 74 11.74 12.65 28.67
CA LEU A 74 10.42 12.13 28.35
C LEU A 74 10.07 10.91 29.21
N HIS A 75 11.04 10.04 29.51
CA HIS A 75 10.86 8.91 30.42
C HIS A 75 10.50 9.37 31.83
N GLU A 76 11.21 10.37 32.38
CA GLU A 76 10.88 10.93 33.69
C GLU A 76 9.48 11.54 33.72
N ARG A 77 9.11 12.32 32.68
CA ARG A 77 7.77 12.90 32.55
C ARG A 77 6.68 11.83 32.44
N ALA A 78 6.94 10.75 31.71
CA ALA A 78 6.04 9.61 31.62
C ALA A 78 5.86 8.92 32.98
N ARG A 79 6.95 8.68 33.71
CA ARG A 79 6.91 8.10 35.06
C ARG A 79 6.10 8.95 36.04
N ARG A 80 6.16 10.28 35.91
CA ARG A 80 5.37 11.24 36.69
C ARG A 80 3.94 11.45 36.16
N ARG A 81 3.52 10.73 35.11
CA ARG A 81 2.22 10.89 34.42
C ARG A 81 1.96 12.30 33.89
N GLN A 82 3.03 13.03 33.55
CA GLN A 82 2.96 14.39 33.01
C GLN A 82 3.04 14.40 31.47
N LEU A 83 3.58 13.34 30.87
CA LEU A 83 3.62 13.19 29.41
C LEU A 83 2.27 12.72 28.87
N HIS A 84 1.59 13.59 28.12
CA HIS A 84 0.33 13.28 27.46
C HIS A 84 0.53 13.34 25.94
N LEU A 85 0.66 12.17 25.31
CA LEU A 85 0.73 12.09 23.86
C LEU A 85 -0.67 12.23 23.26
N PRO A 86 -0.85 13.05 22.20
CA PRO A 86 -2.14 13.20 21.56
C PRO A 86 -2.60 11.87 20.98
N GLN A 87 -3.81 11.45 21.33
CA GLN A 87 -4.40 10.23 20.77
C GLN A 87 -4.80 10.44 19.30
N ARG A 88 -4.58 9.41 18.48
CA ARG A 88 -5.10 9.38 17.11
C ARG A 88 -6.63 9.38 17.13
N SER A 89 -7.25 10.00 16.13
CA SER A 89 -8.71 10.02 16.03
C SER A 89 -9.28 8.60 15.93
N PRO A 90 -10.50 8.34 16.45
CA PRO A 90 -11.10 7.00 16.41
C PRO A 90 -11.18 6.42 14.99
N ARG A 91 -11.42 7.27 13.99
CA ARG A 91 -11.49 6.89 12.58
C ARG A 91 -10.14 6.36 12.05
N ILE A 92 -9.04 7.01 12.42
CA ILE A 92 -7.68 6.59 12.03
C ILE A 92 -7.35 5.26 12.71
N ARG A 93 -7.61 5.15 14.02
CA ARG A 93 -7.38 3.91 14.78
C ARG A 93 -8.16 2.73 14.20
N ARG A 94 -9.38 2.96 13.72
CA ARG A 94 -10.21 1.93 13.08
C ARG A 94 -9.61 1.49 11.73
N ARG A 95 -9.23 2.44 10.88
CA ARG A 95 -8.58 2.15 9.59
C ARG A 95 -7.29 1.35 9.76
N GLU A 96 -6.48 1.67 10.77
CA GLU A 96 -5.24 0.95 11.05
C GLU A 96 -5.51 -0.50 11.46
N ARG A 97 -6.48 -0.74 12.35
CA ARG A 97 -6.89 -2.11 12.70
C ARG A 97 -7.43 -2.88 11.49
N GLU A 98 -8.24 -2.23 10.65
CA GLU A 98 -8.74 -2.85 9.42
C GLU A 98 -7.59 -3.21 8.47
N GLY A 99 -6.58 -2.34 8.32
CA GLY A 99 -5.37 -2.61 7.55
C GLY A 99 -4.53 -3.75 8.13
N GLU A 100 -4.33 -3.78 9.45
CA GLU A 100 -3.62 -4.87 10.15
C GLU A 100 -4.33 -6.22 9.98
N LEU A 101 -5.68 -6.24 10.03
CA LEU A 101 -6.48 -7.44 9.79
C LEU A 101 -6.37 -7.93 8.34
N ILE A 102 -6.36 -7.01 7.37
CA ILE A 102 -6.16 -7.35 5.95
C ILE A 102 -4.76 -7.94 5.73
N LEU A 103 -3.72 -7.34 6.32
CA LEU A 103 -2.36 -7.88 6.23
C LEU A 103 -2.28 -9.26 6.90
N ALA A 104 -2.82 -9.41 8.11
CA ALA A 104 -2.80 -10.68 8.84
C ALA A 104 -3.60 -11.79 8.14
N SER A 105 -4.69 -11.46 7.45
CA SER A 105 -5.43 -12.42 6.62
C SER A 105 -4.69 -12.75 5.33
N GLY A 106 -4.13 -11.76 4.64
CA GLY A 106 -3.29 -11.98 3.46
C GLY A 106 -2.08 -12.87 3.75
N TYR A 107 -1.39 -12.68 4.89
CA TYR A 107 -0.29 -13.56 5.30
C TYR A 107 -0.75 -14.99 5.56
N LYS A 108 -1.91 -15.19 6.20
CA LYS A 108 -2.47 -16.53 6.42
C LYS A 108 -2.88 -17.22 5.12
N GLU A 109 -3.40 -16.48 4.14
CA GLU A 109 -3.75 -17.02 2.83
C GLU A 109 -2.50 -17.44 2.04
N ILE A 110 -1.41 -16.67 2.13
CA ILE A 110 -0.11 -17.01 1.53
C ILE A 110 0.49 -18.25 2.21
N GLU A 111 0.49 -18.32 3.53
CA GLU A 111 1.00 -19.47 4.30
C GLU A 111 0.19 -20.76 4.05
N ALA A 112 -1.13 -20.64 3.90
CA ALA A 112 -2.01 -21.75 3.55
C ALA A 112 -1.78 -22.24 2.11
N THR A 113 -1.50 -21.33 1.17
CA THR A 113 -1.17 -21.72 -0.21
C THR A 113 0.22 -22.35 -0.32
N GLU A 114 1.19 -21.91 0.48
CA GLU A 114 2.52 -22.53 0.54
C GLU A 114 2.47 -23.93 1.19
N SER A 115 1.66 -24.11 2.24
CA SER A 115 1.45 -25.43 2.87
C SER A 115 0.73 -26.41 1.93
N SER A 116 -0.26 -25.94 1.16
CA SER A 116 -0.96 -26.78 0.16
C SER A 116 -0.09 -27.20 -1.03
N LYS A 117 1.00 -26.47 -1.32
CA LYS A 117 1.96 -26.83 -2.37
C LYS A 117 3.02 -27.81 -1.89
N GLY A 118 3.35 -27.82 -0.59
CA GLY A 118 4.28 -28.79 -0.01
C GLY A 118 3.69 -30.20 0.15
N GLU A 119 2.38 -30.32 0.32
CA GLU A 119 1.70 -31.62 0.49
C GLU A 119 1.35 -32.33 -0.83
N ALA A 120 1.56 -31.68 -1.99
CA ALA A 120 1.25 -32.27 -3.31
C ALA A 120 2.42 -33.07 -3.94
N GLU A 121 3.61 -33.07 -3.34
CA GLU A 121 4.80 -33.76 -3.91
C GLU A 121 5.23 -35.02 -3.15
N GLU A 122 4.56 -35.39 -2.06
CA GLU A 122 4.96 -36.56 -1.25
C GLU A 122 3.85 -37.61 -1.14
N HIS A 123 3.46 -38.21 -2.27
CA HIS A 123 2.95 -39.59 -2.28
C HIS A 123 3.07 -40.24 -3.68
N GLY A 124 4.19 -40.94 -3.87
CA GLY A 124 4.18 -42.36 -4.26
C GLY A 124 4.02 -42.73 -5.74
N GLU A 125 5.15 -43.04 -6.38
CA GLU A 125 5.24 -44.04 -7.45
C GLU A 125 4.51 -45.34 -7.07
N GLY A 126 3.74 -45.91 -8.02
CA GLY A 126 3.03 -47.17 -7.82
C GLY A 126 2.20 -47.58 -9.03
N ASP A 127 2.88 -48.12 -10.03
CA ASP A 127 2.42 -48.85 -11.21
C ASP A 127 1.26 -49.83 -10.92
N THR A 128 0.15 -49.75 -11.67
CA THR A 128 -0.47 -50.90 -12.35
C THR A 128 -1.62 -50.51 -13.28
N ASP A 129 -1.70 -51.36 -14.31
CA ASP A 129 -2.33 -51.27 -15.62
C ASP A 129 -3.85 -51.59 -15.65
N LEU A 130 -4.44 -51.25 -16.81
CA LEU A 130 -5.70 -51.70 -17.40
C LEU A 130 -7.02 -51.02 -16.99
N GLY A 131 -7.56 -50.24 -17.93
CA GLY A 131 -8.91 -50.55 -18.41
C GLY A 131 -9.86 -49.38 -18.66
N ALA A 132 -10.08 -49.12 -19.96
CA ALA A 132 -11.33 -48.69 -20.57
C ALA A 132 -11.70 -47.19 -20.61
N GLU A 133 -11.57 -46.69 -21.85
CA GLU A 133 -12.57 -45.92 -22.58
C GLU A 133 -12.64 -44.39 -22.38
N ARG A 134 -11.85 -43.74 -23.25
CA ARG A 134 -12.08 -42.39 -23.77
C ARG A 134 -13.52 -42.24 -24.29
N ALA A 135 -14.25 -41.29 -23.71
CA ALA A 135 -15.34 -40.61 -24.39
C ALA A 135 -15.16 -39.09 -24.20
N LEU A 136 -14.61 -38.43 -25.22
CA LEU A 136 -14.71 -36.97 -25.38
C LEU A 136 -16.13 -36.63 -25.85
N PRO A 137 -16.87 -35.73 -25.19
CA PRO A 137 -17.98 -35.07 -25.85
C PRO A 137 -17.46 -33.85 -26.62
N LYS A 138 -17.94 -33.77 -27.86
CA LYS A 138 -17.61 -32.78 -28.87
C LYS A 138 -18.21 -31.40 -28.53
N THR A 139 -17.42 -30.40 -28.89
CA THR A 139 -17.75 -29.05 -29.36
C THR A 139 -19.23 -28.69 -29.55
N SER A 140 -19.61 -27.58 -28.91
CA SER A 140 -20.25 -26.36 -29.46
C SER A 140 -21.43 -26.44 -30.43
N GLU A 141 -22.36 -25.50 -30.18
CA GLU A 141 -23.46 -25.05 -31.06
C GLU A 141 -24.66 -26.03 -31.01
N ASP A 142 -25.80 -25.64 -30.43
CA ASP A 142 -26.71 -24.71 -31.07
C ASP A 142 -27.38 -23.69 -30.13
N ARG A 143 -27.45 -22.47 -30.65
CA ARG A 143 -28.39 -21.43 -30.25
C ARG A 143 -29.80 -21.84 -30.68
N GLU A 144 -30.76 -21.76 -29.78
CA GLU A 144 -32.11 -21.32 -30.16
C GLU A 144 -32.56 -20.20 -29.23
N GLU A 145 -32.71 -19.02 -29.81
CA GLU A 145 -33.41 -17.89 -29.26
C GLU A 145 -34.89 -18.23 -29.09
N VAL A 146 -35.46 -17.99 -27.92
CA VAL A 146 -36.91 -17.77 -27.80
C VAL A 146 -37.17 -16.53 -26.95
N SER A 147 -37.39 -15.45 -27.69
CA SER A 147 -38.29 -14.33 -27.44
C SER A 147 -39.36 -14.57 -26.35
N GLY A 148 -39.49 -13.61 -25.43
CA GLY A 148 -40.58 -13.58 -24.47
C GLY A 148 -40.63 -12.26 -23.71
N ASN A 149 -41.24 -11.25 -24.32
CA ASN A 149 -41.78 -10.06 -23.67
C ASN A 149 -42.50 -10.42 -22.36
N ASP A 150 -42.26 -9.66 -21.29
CA ASP A 150 -43.39 -9.00 -20.63
C ASP A 150 -42.93 -7.83 -19.75
N ALA A 151 -43.46 -6.67 -20.10
CA ALA A 151 -43.38 -5.44 -19.34
C ALA A 151 -44.28 -5.55 -18.12
N ARG A 152 -43.78 -5.16 -16.93
CA ARG A 152 -44.63 -4.57 -15.88
C ARG A 152 -43.92 -3.41 -15.19
N LEU A 153 -44.43 -2.23 -15.54
CA LEU A 153 -44.52 -1.04 -14.71
C LEU A 153 -44.99 -1.37 -13.29
N ASN A 154 -44.48 -0.63 -12.32
CA ASN A 154 -45.20 0.05 -11.24
C ASN A 154 -44.15 0.89 -10.49
N SER A 155 -44.08 2.20 -10.69
CA SER A 155 -44.88 3.25 -10.01
C SER A 155 -44.73 3.23 -8.50
#